data_AF-A0A0C2S3M6-F1
#
_entry.id   AF-A0A0C2S3M6-F1
#
_cell.length_a   1.000
_cell.length_b   1.000
_cell.length_c   1.000
_cell.angle_alpha   90.00
_cell.angle_beta   90.00
_cell.angle_gamma   90.00
#
_symmetry.space_group_name_H-M   'P 1'
#
loop_
_entity.id
_entity.type
_entity.pdbx_description
1 polymer ?
#
loop_
_entity_poly.entity_id
_entity_poly.type
_entity_poly.pdbx_seq_one_letter_code
_entity_poly.pdbx_strand_id
1 'polypeptide(L)'
;MSHLCGETSITIERCERVYIIQGSVSLVFYQLKAIPTVGPSGTFTSYIGALRLFRYGHEMLQEGYEKYSGSLFKIPTLKSWIIIVSSRHLIEEIRRAPDDVLSMDEAFREASSSLFTDLTVGPELYEDHFFIEVVKGPLTKNVSVKLADVQDEIAMAFNEYIPIKGDEWVEITAFTAILDIVCRAANRMFFGLSLCRNPVWTDMNKKFTLDIVKASIILGLIPPALRPIVAPLLRSKGLRHGAKLLGPVIAERLEQDAKHDKEWPDRP
;
A
#
# COMPACT_ATOMS: atom_id res chain seq x y z
N MET A 1 15.81 -41.57 20.28
CA MET A 1 16.90 -40.62 20.00
C MET A 1 16.89 -40.39 18.49
N SER A 2 16.10 -39.41 18.02
CA SER A 2 16.50 -38.01 17.76
C SER A 2 17.32 -37.92 16.46
N HIS A 3 16.97 -37.24 15.36
CA HIS A 3 15.95 -36.23 15.00
C HIS A 3 15.72 -36.34 13.48
N LEU A 4 14.47 -36.43 12.99
CA LEU A 4 13.77 -35.42 12.18
C LEU A 4 14.68 -34.52 11.31
N CYS A 5 14.99 -34.98 10.09
CA CYS A 5 15.38 -34.12 8.98
C CYS A 5 14.08 -33.75 8.24
N GLY A 6 13.53 -32.58 8.57
CA GLY A 6 12.39 -32.01 7.87
C GLY A 6 12.88 -31.42 6.55
N GLU A 7 12.52 -32.07 5.45
CA GLU A 7 12.55 -31.47 4.12
C GLU A 7 11.55 -30.31 4.10
N THR A 8 12.04 -29.08 4.22
CA THR A 8 11.27 -27.87 3.93
C THR A 8 11.17 -27.74 2.41
N SER A 9 10.30 -28.55 1.82
CA SER A 9 9.88 -28.37 0.43
C SER A 9 9.07 -27.06 0.37
N ILE A 10 9.62 -26.04 -0.26
CA ILE A 10 8.92 -24.78 -0.56
C ILE A 10 7.95 -25.11 -1.69
N THR A 11 6.79 -25.62 -1.31
CA THR A 11 5.65 -25.76 -2.23
C THR A 11 5.13 -24.35 -2.51
N ILE A 12 5.44 -23.81 -3.68
CA ILE A 12 4.75 -22.63 -4.22
C ILE A 12 3.32 -23.08 -4.57
N GLU A 13 2.45 -23.13 -3.56
CA GLU A 13 1.03 -23.33 -3.78
C GLU A 13 0.47 -22.10 -4.50
N ARG A 14 0.19 -22.32 -5.80
CA ARG A 14 -0.80 -21.67 -6.65
C ARG A 14 -1.52 -20.48 -5.99
N CYS A 15 -1.04 -19.27 -6.26
CA CYS A 15 -1.72 -18.00 -5.96
C CYS A 15 -3.18 -18.03 -6.46
N GLU A 16 -4.14 -18.32 -5.57
CA GLU A 16 -5.56 -18.19 -5.86
C GLU A 16 -5.96 -16.72 -5.80
N ARG A 17 -6.71 -16.30 -6.82
CA ARG A 17 -7.07 -14.90 -7.07
C ARG A 17 -8.14 -14.45 -6.08
N VAL A 18 -7.73 -13.95 -4.92
CA VAL A 18 -8.62 -13.29 -3.96
C VAL A 18 -8.73 -11.81 -4.32
N TYR A 19 -9.96 -11.32 -4.49
CA TYR A 19 -10.21 -9.89 -4.70
C TYR A 19 -10.79 -9.27 -3.43
N ILE A 20 -10.24 -8.11 -3.04
CA ILE A 20 -10.61 -7.36 -1.85
C ILE A 20 -11.44 -6.14 -2.29
N ILE A 21 -12.68 -6.05 -1.80
CA ILE A 21 -13.53 -4.87 -1.94
C ILE A 21 -13.63 -4.19 -0.59
N GLN A 22 -13.25 -2.92 -0.51
CA GLN A 22 -13.53 -2.07 0.65
C GLN A 22 -14.83 -1.29 0.41
N GLY A 23 -15.68 -1.18 1.43
CA GLY A 23 -16.95 -0.46 1.37
C GLY A 23 -17.26 0.30 2.65
N SER A 24 -17.59 1.59 2.52
CA SER A 24 -17.83 2.49 3.64
C SER A 24 -19.32 2.71 3.98
N VAL A 25 -19.51 3.29 5.17
CA VAL A 25 -20.62 3.02 6.08
C VAL A 25 -21.47 4.28 6.26
N SER A 26 -22.73 4.24 5.79
CA SER A 26 -23.85 5.00 6.39
C SER A 26 -25.22 4.48 5.94
N LEU A 27 -25.37 3.96 4.71
CA LEU A 27 -26.59 3.30 4.22
C LEU A 27 -26.47 1.77 4.10
N VAL A 28 -25.24 1.25 4.23
CA VAL A 28 -24.88 -0.15 3.94
C VAL A 28 -24.93 -1.06 5.19
N PHE A 29 -25.18 -0.51 6.39
CA PHE A 29 -25.29 -1.29 7.63
C PHE A 29 -26.39 -2.36 7.58
N TYR A 30 -27.45 -2.14 6.80
CA TYR A 30 -28.56 -3.10 6.69
C TYR A 30 -28.26 -4.26 5.73
N GLN A 31 -27.50 -4.03 4.65
CA GLN A 31 -27.20 -5.08 3.66
C GLN A 31 -25.96 -5.93 4.01
N LEU A 32 -25.04 -5.44 4.85
CA LEU A 32 -23.85 -6.20 5.25
C LEU A 32 -24.11 -7.26 6.32
N LYS A 33 -25.28 -7.29 6.96
CA LYS A 33 -25.60 -8.32 7.98
C LYS A 33 -25.71 -9.72 7.37
N ALA A 34 -26.06 -9.82 6.09
CA ALA A 34 -26.18 -11.10 5.38
C ALA A 34 -24.81 -11.75 5.10
N ILE A 35 -23.72 -10.96 5.14
CA ILE A 35 -22.37 -11.44 4.83
C ILE A 35 -21.75 -12.05 6.09
N PRO A 36 -21.24 -13.30 6.02
CA PRO A 36 -20.58 -13.93 7.16
C PRO A 36 -19.34 -13.15 7.57
N THR A 37 -19.10 -13.07 8.89
CA THR A 37 -18.00 -12.28 9.47
C THR A 37 -16.93 -13.21 10.03
N VAL A 38 -15.67 -12.92 9.74
CA VAL A 38 -14.53 -13.61 10.36
C VAL A 38 -14.02 -12.78 11.53
N GLY A 39 -14.10 -13.38 12.72
CA GLY A 39 -13.79 -12.69 13.98
C GLY A 39 -15.02 -12.02 14.62
N PRO A 40 -14.82 -11.27 15.72
CA PRO A 40 -15.91 -10.70 16.49
C PRO A 40 -16.66 -9.61 15.71
N SER A 41 -18.00 -9.64 15.74
CA SER A 41 -18.88 -8.82 14.89
C SER A 41 -19.71 -7.76 15.63
N GLY A 42 -19.57 -7.65 16.95
CA GLY A 42 -20.29 -6.66 17.77
C GLY A 42 -19.70 -5.26 17.66
N THR A 43 -20.48 -4.23 17.97
CA THR A 43 -20.11 -2.80 17.85
C THR A 43 -18.80 -2.43 18.55
N PHE A 44 -18.51 -3.08 19.68
CA PHE A 44 -17.27 -2.89 20.43
C PHE A 44 -16.24 -4.01 20.19
N THR A 45 -16.71 -5.23 19.87
CA THR A 45 -15.81 -6.36 19.64
C THR A 45 -15.17 -6.33 18.25
N SER A 46 -15.71 -5.57 17.31
CA SER A 46 -15.09 -5.31 15.99
C SER A 46 -13.72 -4.66 16.10
N TYR A 47 -13.48 -3.81 17.12
CA TYR A 47 -12.15 -3.24 17.38
C TYR A 47 -11.14 -4.32 17.79
N ILE A 48 -11.58 -5.34 18.54
CA ILE A 48 -10.74 -6.51 18.86
C ILE A 48 -10.44 -7.29 17.58
N GLY A 49 -11.43 -7.45 16.70
CA GLY A 49 -11.25 -8.04 15.38
C GLY A 49 -10.27 -7.26 14.50
N ALA A 50 -10.33 -5.92 14.51
CA ALA A 50 -9.41 -5.05 13.77
C ALA A 50 -7.98 -5.13 14.31
N LEU A 51 -7.81 -5.17 15.63
CA LEU A 51 -6.50 -5.40 16.26
C LEU A 51 -5.95 -6.79 15.95
N ARG A 52 -6.82 -7.81 15.89
CA ARG A 52 -6.45 -9.17 15.46
C ARG A 52 -6.03 -9.16 13.98
N LEU A 53 -6.74 -8.46 13.10
CA LEU A 53 -6.39 -8.33 11.68
C LEU A 53 -5.01 -7.69 11.52
N PHE A 54 -4.68 -6.69 12.33
CA PHE A 54 -3.38 -6.03 12.27
C PHE A 54 -2.23 -6.98 12.64
N ARG A 55 -2.44 -7.90 13.59
CA ARG A 55 -1.38 -8.79 14.10
C ARG A 55 -1.36 -10.19 13.49
N TYR A 56 -2.52 -10.68 13.06
CA TYR A 56 -2.78 -12.04 12.59
C TYR A 56 -3.66 -12.03 11.33
N GLY A 57 -3.40 -11.07 10.44
CA GLY A 57 -4.22 -10.84 9.26
C GLY A 57 -4.20 -12.00 8.27
N HIS A 58 -3.05 -12.66 8.13
CA HIS A 58 -2.92 -13.85 7.29
C HIS A 58 -3.79 -14.99 7.82
N GLU A 59 -3.73 -15.26 9.13
CA GLU A 59 -4.52 -16.30 9.77
C GLU A 59 -6.01 -16.00 9.73
N MET A 60 -6.40 -14.73 9.88
CA MET A 60 -7.81 -14.32 9.72
C MET A 60 -8.30 -14.48 8.28
N LEU A 61 -7.46 -14.15 7.30
CA LEU A 61 -7.79 -14.33 5.89
C LEU A 61 -7.95 -15.82 5.55
N GLN A 62 -7.00 -16.64 6.01
CA GLN A 62 -7.03 -18.08 5.84
C GLN A 62 -8.23 -18.72 6.53
N GLU A 63 -8.52 -18.35 7.79
CA GLU A 63 -9.71 -18.80 8.52
C GLU A 63 -11.00 -18.46 7.74
N GLY A 64 -11.07 -17.27 7.15
CA GLY A 64 -12.18 -16.87 6.31
C GLY A 64 -12.29 -17.65 5.01
N TYR A 65 -11.15 -17.90 4.36
CA TYR A 65 -11.08 -18.68 3.14
C TYR A 65 -11.51 -20.12 3.37
N GLU A 66 -11.00 -20.77 4.41
CA GLU A 66 -11.35 -22.16 4.75
C GLU A 66 -12.84 -22.30 5.11
N LYS A 67 -13.41 -21.34 5.85
CA LYS A 67 -14.81 -21.38 6.28
C LYS A 67 -15.81 -20.99 5.19
N TYR A 68 -15.43 -20.08 4.30
CA TYR A 68 -16.34 -19.46 3.32
C TYR A 68 -15.79 -19.53 1.90
N SER A 69 -15.04 -20.59 1.58
CA SER A 69 -14.52 -20.86 0.24
C SER A 69 -15.66 -20.91 -0.78
N GLY A 70 -15.43 -20.29 -1.95
CA GLY A 70 -16.44 -20.21 -3.01
C GLY A 70 -17.57 -19.21 -2.76
N SER A 71 -17.50 -18.40 -1.70
CA SER A 71 -18.49 -17.39 -1.32
C SER A 71 -17.83 -16.01 -1.09
N LEU A 72 -18.48 -15.15 -0.31
CA LEU A 72 -17.93 -13.89 0.20
C LEU A 72 -18.02 -13.86 1.73
N PHE A 73 -17.07 -13.17 2.35
CA PHE A 73 -17.03 -12.95 3.80
C PHE A 73 -16.45 -11.59 4.08
N LYS A 74 -16.61 -11.09 5.31
CA LYS A 74 -16.07 -9.80 5.71
C LYS A 74 -15.17 -9.88 6.93
N ILE A 75 -14.17 -9.01 6.96
CA ILE A 75 -13.22 -8.83 8.06
C ILE A 75 -13.35 -7.40 8.60
N PRO A 76 -13.45 -7.22 9.93
CA PRO A 76 -13.49 -5.88 10.52
C PRO A 76 -12.13 -5.17 10.41
N THR A 77 -12.14 -3.89 10.04
CA THR A 77 -10.99 -2.99 10.16
C THR A 77 -11.26 -1.93 11.24
N LEU A 78 -10.29 -1.04 11.49
CA LEU A 78 -10.40 0.02 12.51
C LEU A 78 -11.54 1.02 12.23
N LYS A 79 -12.01 1.11 10.98
CA LYS A 79 -13.03 2.09 10.56
C LYS A 79 -14.15 1.50 9.72
N SER A 80 -13.84 0.55 8.84
CA SER A 80 -14.80 -0.08 7.92
C SER A 80 -14.71 -1.61 7.92
N TRP A 81 -15.37 -2.25 6.97
CA TRP A 81 -15.30 -3.69 6.74
C TRP A 81 -14.60 -3.94 5.40
N ILE A 82 -13.65 -4.87 5.38
CA ILE A 82 -13.14 -5.42 4.13
C ILE A 82 -14.02 -6.60 3.75
N ILE A 83 -14.58 -6.58 2.54
CA ILE A 83 -15.31 -7.71 1.95
C ILE A 83 -14.34 -8.48 1.06
N ILE A 84 -14.25 -9.77 1.30
CA ILE A 84 -13.37 -10.70 0.60
C ILE A 84 -14.23 -11.62 -0.22
N VAL A 85 -13.91 -11.72 -1.51
CA VAL A 85 -14.65 -12.53 -2.46
C VAL A 85 -13.74 -13.65 -2.95
N SER A 86 -14.13 -14.90 -2.65
CA SER A 86 -13.43 -16.12 -3.07
C SER A 86 -14.17 -16.87 -4.18
N SER A 87 -15.43 -16.52 -4.44
CA SER A 87 -16.22 -17.12 -5.52
C SER A 87 -15.74 -16.67 -6.90
N ARG A 88 -15.36 -17.62 -7.77
CA ARG A 88 -14.94 -17.34 -9.16
C ARG A 88 -16.00 -16.57 -9.95
N HIS A 89 -17.27 -16.89 -9.75
CA HIS A 89 -18.38 -16.21 -10.44
C HIS A 89 -18.45 -14.74 -10.05
N LEU A 90 -18.49 -14.46 -8.75
CA LEU A 90 -18.55 -13.09 -8.22
C LEU A 90 -17.30 -12.29 -8.59
N ILE A 91 -16.13 -12.92 -8.61
CA ILE A 91 -14.89 -12.29 -9.07
C ILE A 91 -15.01 -11.82 -10.52
N GLU A 92 -15.59 -12.65 -11.41
CA GLU A 92 -15.82 -12.26 -12.80
C GLU A 92 -16.86 -11.15 -12.94
N GLU A 93 -17.89 -11.12 -12.09
CA GLU A 93 -18.86 -10.01 -12.04
C GLU A 93 -18.20 -8.71 -11.60
N ILE A 94 -17.43 -8.74 -10.50
CA ILE A 94 -16.68 -7.59 -9.99
C ILE A 94 -15.72 -7.05 -11.04
N ARG A 95 -14.99 -7.94 -11.72
CA ARG A 95 -14.03 -7.57 -12.76
C ARG A 95 -14.71 -6.90 -13.97
N ARG A 96 -15.95 -7.25 -14.27
CA ARG A 96 -16.73 -6.70 -15.40
C ARG A 96 -17.62 -5.54 -14.99
N ALA A 97 -17.71 -5.23 -13.70
CA ALA A 97 -18.54 -4.17 -13.21
C ALA A 97 -18.06 -2.83 -13.78
N PRO A 98 -18.98 -1.98 -14.25
CA PRO A 98 -18.62 -0.66 -14.73
C PRO A 98 -18.26 0.28 -13.58
N ASP A 99 -17.51 1.35 -13.90
CA ASP A 99 -16.97 2.29 -12.89
C ASP A 99 -18.06 3.04 -12.10
N ASP A 100 -19.30 3.14 -12.61
CA ASP A 100 -20.46 3.70 -11.90
C ASP A 100 -20.98 2.78 -10.78
N VAL A 101 -20.67 1.48 -10.85
CA VAL A 101 -20.99 0.49 -9.82
C VAL A 101 -19.80 0.26 -8.88
N LEU A 102 -18.58 0.14 -9.42
CA LEU A 102 -17.35 -0.03 -8.66
C LEU A 102 -16.34 1.06 -9.01
N SER A 103 -16.27 2.10 -8.19
CA SER A 103 -15.38 3.24 -8.43
C SER A 103 -14.04 3.09 -7.70
N MET A 104 -12.94 3.21 -8.44
CA MET A 104 -11.59 3.30 -7.86
C MET A 104 -11.38 4.59 -7.06
N ASP A 105 -12.09 5.66 -7.43
CA ASP A 105 -12.05 6.94 -6.73
C ASP A 105 -12.58 6.79 -5.30
N GLU A 106 -13.78 6.20 -5.19
CA GLU A 106 -14.42 5.91 -3.91
C GLU A 106 -13.60 4.90 -3.08
N ALA A 107 -13.04 3.88 -3.73
CA ALA A 107 -12.18 2.91 -3.05
C ALA A 107 -10.92 3.57 -2.48
N PHE A 108 -10.29 4.49 -3.22
CA PHE A 108 -9.14 5.23 -2.74
C PHE A 108 -9.53 6.19 -1.60
N ARG A 109 -10.64 6.91 -1.76
CA ARG A 109 -11.21 7.79 -0.74
C ARG A 109 -11.43 7.06 0.58
N GLU A 110 -11.96 5.84 0.52
CA GLU A 110 -12.13 4.97 1.68
C GLU A 110 -10.80 4.49 2.26
N ALA A 111 -9.84 4.09 1.42
CA ALA A 111 -8.51 3.66 1.87
C ALA A 111 -7.77 4.79 2.60
N SER A 112 -7.76 6.00 2.02
CA SER A 112 -7.23 7.22 2.64
C SER A 112 -7.90 7.53 3.98
N SER A 113 -9.23 7.44 4.00
CA SER A 113 -10.05 7.64 5.19
C SER A 113 -9.78 6.59 6.28
N SER A 114 -9.46 5.36 5.89
CA SER A 114 -9.11 4.25 6.80
C SER A 114 -7.70 4.39 7.37
N LEU A 115 -6.78 4.97 6.59
CA LEU A 115 -5.43 5.32 7.03
C LEU A 115 -5.35 6.67 7.74
N PHE A 116 -6.46 7.40 7.82
CA PHE A 116 -6.54 8.76 8.37
C PHE A 116 -5.58 9.75 7.66
N THR A 117 -5.35 9.57 6.36
CA THR A 117 -4.48 10.46 5.58
C THR A 117 -5.13 11.81 5.32
N ASP A 118 -6.46 11.88 5.34
CA ASP A 118 -7.25 13.11 5.36
C ASP A 118 -6.85 14.03 6.52
N LEU A 119 -6.59 13.46 7.70
CA LEU A 119 -6.20 14.23 8.89
C LEU A 119 -4.69 14.46 9.00
N THR A 120 -3.88 13.51 8.50
CA THR A 120 -2.43 13.46 8.74
C THR A 120 -1.56 13.97 7.58
N VAL A 121 -2.05 13.88 6.34
CA VAL A 121 -1.33 14.35 5.15
C VAL A 121 -1.98 15.64 4.62
N GLY A 122 -3.31 15.65 4.50
CA GLY A 122 -4.09 16.81 4.05
C GLY A 122 -5.31 16.41 3.23
N PRO A 123 -6.27 17.33 3.04
CA PRO A 123 -7.45 17.11 2.19
C PRO A 123 -7.10 17.01 0.71
N GLU A 124 -5.95 17.52 0.26
CA GLU A 124 -5.61 17.59 -1.17
C GLU A 124 -5.48 16.19 -1.81
N LEU A 125 -4.96 15.20 -1.07
CA LEU A 125 -4.93 13.81 -1.53
C LEU A 125 -6.32 13.17 -1.62
N TYR A 126 -7.29 13.73 -0.91
CA TYR A 126 -8.66 13.24 -0.83
C TYR A 126 -9.58 13.93 -1.85
N GLU A 127 -9.27 15.17 -2.23
CA GLU A 127 -10.11 15.97 -3.14
C GLU A 127 -9.66 15.87 -4.60
N ASP A 128 -8.35 15.70 -4.85
CA ASP A 128 -7.79 15.61 -6.20
C ASP A 128 -7.12 14.25 -6.43
N HIS A 129 -7.77 13.41 -7.23
CA HIS A 129 -7.34 12.07 -7.57
C HIS A 129 -6.55 11.99 -8.89
N PHE A 130 -5.89 13.08 -9.31
CA PHE A 130 -5.08 13.12 -10.53
C PHE A 130 -4.09 11.95 -10.66
N PHE A 131 -3.55 11.46 -9.53
CA PHE A 131 -2.59 10.36 -9.54
C PHE A 131 -3.18 9.05 -10.08
N ILE A 132 -4.50 8.82 -9.95
CA ILE A 132 -5.16 7.64 -10.53
C ILE A 132 -5.06 7.67 -12.05
N GLU A 133 -5.31 8.84 -12.65
CA GLU A 133 -5.19 9.03 -14.10
C GLU A 133 -3.74 8.90 -14.57
N VAL A 134 -2.79 9.43 -13.79
CA VAL A 134 -1.35 9.29 -14.07
C VAL A 134 -0.93 7.83 -14.05
N VAL A 135 -1.40 7.05 -13.08
CA VAL A 135 -1.10 5.62 -12.97
C VAL A 135 -1.70 4.85 -14.15
N LYS A 136 -3.00 5.05 -14.44
CA LYS A 136 -3.71 4.34 -15.53
C LYS A 136 -3.18 4.71 -16.93
N GLY A 137 -2.74 5.95 -17.12
CA GLY A 137 -2.34 6.48 -18.41
C GLY A 137 -0.81 6.47 -18.59
N PRO A 138 -0.12 7.60 -18.35
CA PRO A 138 1.31 7.76 -18.59
C PRO A 138 2.17 6.65 -17.98
N LEU A 139 2.00 6.34 -16.69
CA LEU A 139 2.86 5.38 -15.99
C LEU A 139 2.71 3.97 -16.57
N THR A 140 1.48 3.50 -16.78
CA THR A 140 1.23 2.17 -17.34
C THR A 140 1.77 2.04 -18.77
N LYS A 141 1.69 3.11 -19.58
CA LYS A 141 2.25 3.11 -20.94
C LYS A 141 3.78 3.10 -20.96
N ASN A 142 4.41 3.80 -20.01
CA ASN A 142 5.86 4.00 -19.97
C ASN A 142 6.60 2.99 -19.07
N VAL A 143 5.89 2.12 -18.35
CA VAL A 143 6.48 1.17 -17.39
C VAL A 143 7.53 0.27 -18.06
N SER A 144 7.27 -0.21 -19.27
CA SER A 144 8.18 -1.10 -20.00
C SER A 144 9.48 -0.41 -20.39
N VAL A 145 9.44 0.91 -20.66
CA VAL A 145 10.61 1.70 -21.03
C VAL A 145 11.53 1.90 -19.82
N LYS A 146 10.95 2.10 -18.63
CA LYS A 146 11.69 2.33 -17.38
C LYS A 146 12.05 1.04 -16.62
N LEU A 147 11.55 -0.12 -17.06
CA LEU A 147 11.73 -1.37 -16.33
C LEU A 147 13.20 -1.80 -16.25
N ALA A 148 13.97 -1.65 -17.33
CA ALA A 148 15.40 -1.98 -17.34
C ALA A 148 16.17 -1.13 -16.31
N ASP A 149 15.90 0.17 -16.28
CA ASP A 149 16.49 1.11 -15.32
C ASP A 149 16.19 0.75 -13.86
N VAL A 150 15.00 0.22 -13.59
CA VAL A 150 14.58 -0.22 -12.26
C VAL A 150 15.20 -1.56 -11.90
N GLN A 151 15.33 -2.49 -12.85
CA GLN A 151 16.00 -3.77 -12.63
C GLN A 151 17.47 -3.58 -12.26
N ASP A 152 18.17 -2.69 -12.96
CA ASP A 152 19.56 -2.34 -12.64
C ASP A 152 19.67 -1.79 -11.21
N GLU A 153 18.76 -0.89 -10.84
CA GLU A 153 18.72 -0.32 -9.48
C GLU A 153 18.40 -1.37 -8.41
N ILE A 154 17.50 -2.32 -8.69
CA ILE A 154 17.22 -3.44 -7.80
C ILE A 154 18.49 -4.27 -7.60
N ALA A 155 19.18 -4.66 -8.68
CA ALA A 155 20.40 -5.46 -8.58
C ALA A 155 21.49 -4.75 -7.75
N MET A 156 21.68 -3.45 -7.96
CA MET A 156 22.60 -2.64 -7.15
C MET A 156 22.18 -2.56 -5.69
N ALA A 157 20.89 -2.32 -5.40
CA ALA A 157 20.38 -2.25 -4.05
C ALA A 157 20.50 -3.59 -3.32
N PHE A 158 20.26 -4.70 -4.00
CA PHE A 158 20.48 -6.04 -3.45
C PHE A 158 21.94 -6.26 -3.05
N ASN A 159 22.89 -5.92 -3.92
CA ASN A 159 24.32 -6.05 -3.61
C ASN A 159 24.78 -5.15 -2.44
N GLU A 160 24.11 -4.01 -2.24
CA GLU A 160 24.44 -3.08 -1.16
C GLU A 160 23.84 -3.50 0.19
N TYR A 161 22.56 -3.88 0.22
CA TYR A 161 21.84 -4.20 1.46
C TYR A 161 21.92 -5.67 1.85
N ILE A 162 22.31 -6.54 0.92
CA ILE A 162 22.57 -7.96 1.16
C ILE A 162 24.03 -8.21 0.78
N PRO A 163 25.00 -7.84 1.65
CA PRO A 163 26.41 -7.93 1.34
C PRO A 163 26.90 -9.38 1.48
N ILE A 164 26.57 -10.22 0.51
CA ILE A 164 27.07 -11.59 0.42
C ILE A 164 28.58 -11.52 0.17
N LYS A 165 29.39 -12.00 1.12
CA LYS A 165 30.85 -12.10 0.98
C LYS A 165 31.22 -13.57 0.81
N GLY A 166 31.46 -13.99 -0.44
CA GLY A 166 31.78 -15.37 -0.76
C GLY A 166 30.60 -16.33 -0.51
N ASP A 167 30.89 -17.56 -0.10
CA ASP A 167 29.90 -18.62 0.11
C ASP A 167 29.40 -18.71 1.57
N GLU A 168 29.63 -17.67 2.39
CA GLU A 168 29.22 -17.64 3.79
C GLU A 168 27.79 -17.12 3.96
N TRP A 169 27.05 -17.73 4.90
CA TRP A 169 25.73 -17.24 5.31
C TRP A 169 25.84 -15.91 6.05
N VAL A 170 25.06 -14.94 5.62
CA VAL A 170 24.98 -13.61 6.26
C VAL A 170 23.61 -13.43 6.90
N GLU A 171 23.59 -13.10 8.18
CA GLU A 171 22.37 -12.70 8.87
C GLU A 171 22.05 -11.23 8.54
N ILE A 172 20.84 -11.00 8.04
CA ILE A 172 20.33 -9.66 7.75
C ILE A 172 18.94 -9.48 8.36
N THR A 173 18.59 -8.23 8.70
CA THR A 173 17.21 -7.89 9.02
C THR A 173 16.42 -7.75 7.72
N ALA A 174 15.72 -8.81 7.33
CA ALA A 174 15.03 -8.89 6.04
C ALA A 174 14.06 -7.72 5.81
N PHE A 175 13.28 -7.33 6.82
CA PHE A 175 12.31 -6.23 6.69
C PHE A 175 12.97 -4.90 6.33
N THR A 176 14.08 -4.53 6.99
CA THR A 176 14.76 -3.26 6.71
C THR A 176 15.45 -3.29 5.36
N ALA A 177 16.14 -4.39 5.03
CA ALA A 177 16.79 -4.56 3.74
C ALA A 177 15.80 -4.49 2.57
N ILE A 178 14.67 -5.19 2.67
CA ILE A 178 13.61 -5.16 1.65
C ILE A 178 13.00 -3.77 1.55
N LEU A 179 12.73 -3.10 2.68
CA LEU A 179 12.19 -1.74 2.66
C LEU A 179 13.13 -0.76 1.94
N ASP A 180 14.44 -0.89 2.15
CA ASP A 180 15.46 -0.10 1.48
C ASP A 180 15.52 -0.37 -0.04
N ILE A 181 15.53 -1.64 -0.43
CA ILE A 181 15.54 -2.06 -1.84
C ILE A 181 14.28 -1.56 -2.57
N VAL A 182 13.10 -1.78 -1.99
CA VAL A 182 11.82 -1.35 -2.57
C VAL A 182 11.75 0.17 -2.67
N CYS A 183 12.22 0.90 -1.65
CA CYS A 183 12.24 2.36 -1.67
C CYS A 183 13.13 2.89 -2.82
N ARG A 184 14.32 2.32 -3.01
CA ARG A 184 15.20 2.71 -4.14
C ARG A 184 14.60 2.39 -5.50
N ALA A 185 14.01 1.19 -5.66
CA ALA A 185 13.36 0.79 -6.90
C ALA A 185 12.18 1.71 -7.26
N ALA A 186 11.32 2.02 -6.28
CA ALA A 186 10.22 2.97 -6.47
C ALA A 186 10.75 4.37 -6.81
N ASN A 187 11.76 4.84 -6.09
CA ASN A 187 12.34 6.15 -6.38
C ASN A 187 12.99 6.23 -7.77
N ARG A 188 13.59 5.13 -8.25
CA ARG A 188 14.14 5.04 -9.61
C ARG A 188 13.05 5.16 -10.67
N MET A 189 11.90 4.52 -10.45
CA MET A 189 10.75 4.60 -11.34
C MET A 189 10.16 6.03 -11.40
N PHE A 190 9.92 6.66 -10.24
CA PHE A 190 9.20 7.94 -10.18
C PHE A 190 10.10 9.17 -10.35
N PHE A 191 11.30 9.13 -9.78
CA PHE A 191 12.17 10.30 -9.67
C PHE A 191 13.45 10.18 -10.50
N GLY A 192 13.75 9.00 -11.04
CA GLY A 192 14.96 8.75 -11.81
C GLY A 192 16.22 8.64 -10.93
N LEU A 193 17.40 8.73 -11.56
CA LEU A 193 18.69 8.48 -10.89
C LEU A 193 19.01 9.51 -9.80
N SER A 194 18.64 10.77 -10.02
CA SER A 194 19.06 11.91 -9.20
C SER A 194 18.60 11.80 -7.76
N LEU A 195 17.37 11.30 -7.54
CA LEU A 195 16.79 11.16 -6.22
C LEU A 195 16.77 9.72 -5.70
N CYS A 196 16.88 8.69 -6.55
CA CYS A 196 16.76 7.31 -6.07
C CYS A 196 17.86 6.88 -5.09
N ARG A 197 19.06 7.45 -5.23
CA ARG A 197 20.21 7.19 -4.34
C ARG A 197 20.46 8.28 -3.32
N ASN A 198 19.64 9.34 -3.32
CA ASN A 198 19.83 10.41 -2.35
C ASN A 198 19.43 9.88 -0.96
N PRO A 199 20.37 9.75 0.00
CA PRO A 199 20.09 9.12 1.28
C PRO A 199 19.07 9.93 2.10
N VAL A 200 19.04 11.25 1.94
CA VAL A 200 18.06 12.13 2.60
C VAL A 200 16.66 11.88 2.03
N TRP A 201 16.54 11.77 0.71
CA TRP A 201 15.27 11.47 0.05
C TRP A 201 14.75 10.07 0.41
N THR A 202 15.60 9.06 0.33
CA THR A 202 15.24 7.66 0.63
C THR A 202 14.86 7.49 2.10
N ASP A 203 15.63 8.03 3.05
CA ASP A 203 15.29 7.99 4.48
C ASP A 203 13.97 8.70 4.79
N MET A 204 13.74 9.85 4.17
CA MET A 204 12.49 10.60 4.31
C MET A 204 11.29 9.82 3.77
N ASN A 205 11.38 9.20 2.59
CA ASN A 205 10.29 8.40 2.03
C ASN A 205 9.93 7.21 2.93
N LYS A 206 10.94 6.49 3.43
CA LYS A 206 10.71 5.38 4.38
C LYS A 206 10.04 5.87 5.66
N LYS A 207 10.55 6.95 6.26
CA LYS A 207 9.99 7.53 7.49
C LYS A 207 8.56 8.01 7.28
N PHE A 208 8.27 8.66 6.16
CA PHE A 208 6.94 9.10 5.80
C PHE A 208 5.93 7.94 5.76
N THR A 209 6.28 6.84 5.09
CA THR A 209 5.43 5.63 5.04
C THR A 209 5.20 5.04 6.43
N LEU A 210 6.25 4.94 7.26
CA LEU A 210 6.14 4.42 8.62
C LEU A 210 5.33 5.35 9.54
N ASP A 211 5.45 6.66 9.37
CA ASP A 211 4.70 7.66 10.13
C ASP A 211 3.20 7.56 9.83
N ILE A 212 2.81 7.37 8.56
CA ILE A 212 1.40 7.16 8.18
C ILE A 212 0.84 5.90 8.87
N VAL A 213 1.56 4.77 8.82
CA VAL A 213 1.12 3.53 9.46
C VAL A 213 1.00 3.70 10.97
N LYS A 214 1.97 4.35 11.61
CA LYS A 214 1.89 4.63 13.07
C LYS A 214 0.71 5.54 13.39
N ALA A 215 0.50 6.59 12.61
CA ALA A 215 -0.59 7.52 12.82
C ALA A 215 -1.95 6.85 12.63
N SER A 216 -2.09 5.94 11.66
CA SER A 216 -3.34 5.22 11.43
C SER A 216 -3.71 4.32 12.62
N ILE A 217 -2.73 3.63 13.20
CA ILE A 217 -2.93 2.79 14.40
C ILE A 217 -3.34 3.66 15.59
N ILE A 218 -2.63 4.75 15.85
CA ILE A 218 -2.92 5.64 17.00
C ILE A 218 -4.31 6.27 16.85
N LEU A 219 -4.65 6.80 15.68
CA LEU A 219 -5.95 7.43 15.42
C LEU A 219 -7.10 6.42 15.38
N GLY A 220 -6.84 5.18 14.99
CA GLY A 220 -7.80 4.08 15.05
C GLY A 220 -8.20 3.70 16.48
N LEU A 221 -7.29 3.84 17.44
CA LEU A 221 -7.56 3.58 18.86
C LEU A 221 -8.21 4.77 19.59
N ILE A 222 -8.13 5.97 19.02
CA ILE A 222 -8.67 7.20 19.61
C ILE A 222 -10.16 7.37 19.21
N PRO A 223 -11.03 7.79 20.15
CA PRO A 223 -12.42 8.11 19.84
C PRO A 223 -12.56 9.18 18.74
N PRO A 224 -13.56 9.09 17.84
CA PRO A 224 -13.70 9.99 16.69
C PRO A 224 -13.62 11.49 17.02
N ALA A 225 -14.18 11.92 18.15
CA ALA A 225 -14.19 13.32 18.58
C ALA A 225 -12.79 13.89 18.90
N LEU A 226 -11.85 13.04 19.33
CA LEU A 226 -10.49 13.47 19.69
C LEU A 226 -9.50 13.39 18.52
N ARG A 227 -9.86 12.70 17.43
CA ARG A 227 -8.98 12.52 16.27
C ARG A 227 -8.51 13.83 15.64
N PRO A 228 -9.37 14.86 15.43
CA PRO A 228 -8.92 16.13 14.85
C PRO A 228 -7.91 16.89 15.72
N ILE A 229 -7.91 16.64 17.03
CA ILE A 229 -7.00 17.28 17.99
C ILE A 229 -5.64 16.57 17.98
N VAL A 230 -5.65 15.24 17.89
CA VAL A 230 -4.42 14.43 17.96
C VAL A 230 -3.73 14.31 16.59
N ALA A 231 -4.48 14.23 15.50
CA ALA A 231 -3.92 14.03 14.17
C ALA A 231 -2.87 15.08 13.73
N PRO A 232 -3.02 16.39 14.03
CA PRO A 232 -1.99 17.39 13.74
C PRO A 232 -0.62 17.10 14.39
N LEU A 233 -0.61 16.44 15.56
CA LEU A 233 0.62 16.06 16.27
C LEU A 233 1.33 14.86 15.63
N LEU A 234 0.59 14.07 14.85
CA LEU A 234 1.08 12.87 14.18
C LEU A 234 1.48 13.13 12.72
N ARG A 235 1.35 14.36 12.23
CA ARG A 235 1.72 14.71 10.85
C ARG A 235 3.22 14.54 10.65
N SER A 236 3.59 13.84 9.58
CA SER A 236 5.00 13.68 9.24
C SER A 236 5.60 15.02 8.80
N LYS A 237 6.74 15.36 9.38
CA LYS A 237 7.53 16.54 8.97
C LYS A 237 8.20 16.34 7.60
N GLY A 238 8.19 15.10 7.08
CA GLY A 238 8.81 14.72 5.81
C GLY A 238 8.23 15.47 4.62
N LEU A 239 6.92 15.72 4.58
CA LEU A 239 6.25 16.41 3.45
C LEU A 239 6.89 17.76 3.09
N ARG A 240 7.12 18.61 4.11
CA ARG A 240 7.70 19.95 3.89
C ARG A 240 9.15 19.88 3.44
N HIS A 241 9.89 18.88 3.91
CA HIS A 241 11.26 18.66 3.48
C HIS A 241 11.32 18.09 2.06
N GLY A 242 10.42 17.17 1.74
CA GLY A 242 10.30 16.57 0.42
C GLY A 242 9.95 17.58 -0.66
N ALA A 243 9.02 18.49 -0.37
CA ALA A 243 8.70 19.60 -1.28
C ALA A 243 9.92 20.46 -1.63
N LYS A 244 10.86 20.65 -0.69
CA LYS A 244 12.11 21.40 -0.96
C LYS A 244 13.10 20.62 -1.83
N LEU A 245 13.15 19.30 -1.69
CA LEU A 245 14.02 18.44 -2.49
C LEU A 245 13.46 18.22 -3.90
N LEU A 246 12.14 18.09 -4.01
CA LEU A 246 11.45 17.82 -5.27
C LEU A 246 11.22 19.08 -6.10
N GLY A 247 11.07 20.25 -5.45
CA GLY A 247 10.83 21.53 -6.11
C GLY A 247 11.81 21.85 -7.26
N PRO A 248 13.14 21.77 -7.05
CA PRO A 248 14.13 21.98 -8.11
C PRO A 248 13.99 20.99 -9.27
N VAL A 249 13.70 19.72 -8.97
CA VAL A 249 13.53 18.67 -10.01
C VAL A 249 12.29 18.95 -10.86
N ILE A 250 11.19 19.39 -10.25
CA ILE A 250 9.98 19.78 -10.98
C ILE A 250 10.26 21.02 -11.83
N ALA A 251 10.92 22.04 -11.27
CA ALA A 251 11.26 23.26 -11.99
C ALA A 251 12.13 22.97 -13.22
N GLU A 252 13.17 22.14 -13.06
CA GLU A 252 14.02 21.69 -14.17
C GLU A 252 13.20 21.00 -15.26
N ARG A 253 12.32 20.07 -14.91
CA ARG A 253 11.46 19.36 -15.89
C ARG A 253 10.51 20.30 -16.62
N LEU A 254 9.92 21.27 -15.92
CA LEU A 254 9.06 22.29 -16.53
C LEU A 254 9.85 23.19 -17.50
N GLU A 255 11.09 23.55 -17.15
CA GLU A 255 11.97 24.30 -18.04
C GLU A 255 12.36 23.50 -19.29
N GLN A 256 12.65 22.20 -19.15
CA GLN A 256 12.97 21.32 -20.28
C GLN A 256 11.77 21.16 -21.21
N ASP A 257 10.57 20.94 -20.66
CA ASP A 257 9.33 20.87 -21.44
C ASP A 257 9.07 22.18 -22.21
N ALA A 258 9.37 23.33 -21.61
CA ALA A 258 9.21 24.63 -22.25
C ALA A 258 10.25 24.90 -23.35
N LYS A 259 11.51 24.46 -23.16
CA LYS A 259 12.61 24.68 -24.12
C LYS A 259 12.55 23.76 -25.33
N HIS A 260 12.05 22.54 -25.14
CA HIS A 260 12.12 21.48 -26.15
C HIS A 260 10.74 21.06 -26.69
N ASP A 261 9.68 21.84 -26.42
CA ASP A 261 8.29 21.54 -26.79
C ASP A 261 7.92 20.06 -26.53
N LYS A 262 8.29 19.58 -25.34
CA LYS A 262 8.06 18.20 -24.87
C LYS A 262 8.85 17.10 -25.61
N GLU A 263 9.83 17.44 -26.43
CA GLU A 263 10.72 16.52 -27.14
C GLU A 263 12.16 16.59 -26.60
N TRP A 264 12.40 15.97 -25.43
CA TRP A 264 13.75 15.85 -24.87
C TRP A 264 14.04 14.42 -24.37
N PRO A 265 15.31 13.97 -24.43
CA PRO A 265 15.70 12.65 -23.92
C PRO A 265 15.41 12.54 -22.43
N ASP A 266 14.84 11.42 -21.98
CA ASP A 266 14.47 11.16 -20.57
C ASP A 266 13.21 11.88 -20.04
N ARG A 267 12.40 12.49 -20.91
CA ARG A 267 11.06 12.96 -20.53
C ARG A 267 10.24 11.82 -19.88
N PRO A 268 9.64 12.02 -18.69
CA PRO A 268 8.84 11.00 -17.99
C PRO A 268 7.55 10.59 -18.73
#